data_AF-A0A937DS23-F1
#
_entry.id   AF-A0A937DS23-F1
#
_cell.length_a   1.000
_cell.length_b   1.000
_cell.length_c   1.000
_cell.angle_alpha   90.00
_cell.angle_beta   90.00
_cell.angle_gamma   90.00
#
_symmetry.space_group_name_H-M   'P 1'
#
loop_
_entity.id
_entity.type
_entity.pdbx_description
1 polymer ?
#
loop_
_entity_poly.entity_id
_entity_poly.type
_entity_poly.pdbx_seq_one_letter_code
_entity_poly.pdbx_strand_id
1 'polypeptide(L)'
;MIEESVKGLVSIPSEIQPQVKIYNIKDFFKEAIAKKPLPQFYLKIPANDLFGSREEDVLLEHQNLLDNFQLSKYDTNIIFDDTDSQLYKIDLDNTNKDFTPTFIKLDGITKESLMKYILDPEKKDNRIKFLTRRFIDYIGKNDPIPHIEIEKYVTRVISDLTEEQIQDMLSYENTYAEKIKEKINVLAQQYTEKKFQEMLDTDQIFLKYDYNLPPHITPNNTSKDIVKSLYEKESNMNSFEEKVINEVANLPNILCWTKNIERRGFCINGFINHYPDFIIYTKSEKVVLLETKGDHLDAEQKIRLGSLWDSKCSNDYKYFMVYENRAVRDAYTLEAFMQIIKNL
;
A
#
# COMPACT_ATOMS: atom_id res chain seq x y z
N MET A 1 -3.53 -32.08 -22.25
CA MET A 1 -3.67 -30.64 -22.54
C MET A 1 -4.00 -29.96 -21.23
N ILE A 2 -2.99 -29.41 -20.57
CA ILE A 2 -3.14 -28.60 -19.36
C ILE A 2 -2.21 -27.42 -19.58
N GLU A 3 -2.79 -26.29 -19.96
CA GLU A 3 -2.18 -24.96 -19.85
C GLU A 3 -3.27 -24.05 -19.29
N GLU A 4 -3.39 -24.03 -17.97
CA GLU A 4 -4.12 -22.99 -17.26
C GLU A 4 -3.14 -22.28 -16.32
N SER A 5 -2.73 -21.10 -16.79
CA SER A 5 -2.49 -19.86 -16.04
C SER A 5 -1.75 -19.94 -14.71
N VAL A 6 -0.40 -19.91 -14.79
CA VAL A 6 0.43 -19.36 -13.72
C VAL A 6 0.55 -17.84 -13.93
N LYS A 7 -0.42 -17.07 -13.45
CA LYS A 7 -0.30 -15.60 -13.36
C LYS A 7 0.55 -15.26 -12.14
N GLY A 8 1.78 -14.76 -12.35
CA GLY A 8 2.62 -14.22 -11.27
C GLY A 8 4.13 -14.38 -11.45
N LEU A 9 4.59 -15.22 -12.37
CA LEU A 9 6.02 -15.28 -12.69
C LEU A 9 6.36 -14.14 -13.65
N VAL A 10 7.19 -13.20 -13.19
CA VAL A 10 7.93 -12.30 -14.09
C VAL A 10 8.67 -13.21 -15.07
N SER A 11 8.27 -13.23 -16.35
CA SER A 11 8.96 -14.01 -17.37
C SER A 11 10.36 -13.44 -17.51
N ILE A 12 11.36 -14.12 -16.95
CA ILE A 12 12.75 -13.72 -17.07
C ILE A 12 13.13 -13.86 -18.54
N PRO A 13 13.53 -12.77 -19.24
CA PRO A 13 13.98 -12.84 -20.62
C PRO A 13 15.07 -13.91 -20.77
N SER A 14 14.97 -14.73 -21.82
CA SER A 14 15.86 -15.87 -22.05
C SER A 14 17.35 -15.49 -22.04
N GLU A 15 17.70 -14.24 -22.39
CA GLU A 15 19.09 -13.77 -22.38
C GLU A 15 19.71 -13.65 -20.97
N ILE A 16 18.90 -13.43 -19.92
CA ILE A 16 19.41 -13.22 -18.55
C ILE A 16 19.13 -14.38 -17.58
N GLN A 17 18.34 -15.38 -18.00
CA GLN A 17 18.08 -16.61 -17.21
C GLN A 17 19.33 -17.29 -16.64
N PRO A 18 20.49 -17.36 -17.35
CA PRO A 18 21.69 -18.00 -16.80
C PRO A 18 22.32 -17.25 -15.61
N GLN A 19 21.96 -15.98 -15.41
CA GLN A 19 22.58 -15.10 -14.41
C GLN A 19 21.71 -14.92 -13.15
N VAL A 20 20.43 -15.29 -13.21
CA VAL A 20 19.51 -15.15 -12.09
C VAL A 20 19.57 -16.39 -11.21
N LYS A 21 20.00 -16.20 -9.96
CA LYS A 21 19.94 -17.26 -8.95
C LYS A 21 18.49 -17.51 -8.57
N ILE A 22 18.05 -18.76 -8.73
CA ILE A 22 16.72 -19.24 -8.39
C ILE A 22 16.86 -20.15 -7.17
N TYR A 23 15.94 -20.02 -6.21
CA TYR A 23 15.89 -20.87 -5.01
C TYR A 23 14.53 -21.54 -4.93
N ASN A 24 14.52 -22.88 -4.85
CA ASN A 24 13.30 -23.67 -4.87
C ASN A 24 12.75 -23.89 -3.46
N ILE A 25 11.45 -24.21 -3.38
CA ILE A 25 10.87 -24.78 -2.16
C ILE A 25 11.54 -26.13 -1.88
N LYS A 26 11.99 -26.34 -0.64
CA LYS A 26 12.57 -27.62 -0.21
C LYS A 26 11.52 -28.73 -0.27
N ASP A 27 11.89 -29.88 -0.85
CA ASP A 27 10.95 -30.97 -1.15
C ASP A 27 10.11 -31.43 0.04
N PHE A 28 10.72 -31.49 1.23
CA PHE A 28 10.05 -31.91 2.47
C PHE A 28 8.83 -31.05 2.84
N PHE A 29 8.75 -29.79 2.39
CA PHE A 29 7.64 -28.89 2.73
C PHE A 29 6.54 -28.82 1.67
N LYS A 30 6.79 -29.25 0.42
CA LYS A 30 5.89 -29.03 -0.73
C LYS A 30 4.48 -29.55 -0.49
N GLU A 31 4.36 -30.78 0.01
CA GLU A 31 3.04 -31.40 0.23
C GLU A 31 2.24 -30.68 1.32
N ALA A 32 2.90 -30.26 2.40
CA ALA A 32 2.25 -29.61 3.53
C ALA A 32 1.69 -28.24 3.14
N ILE A 33 2.47 -27.42 2.42
CA ILE A 33 2.04 -26.07 2.02
C ILE A 33 0.97 -26.10 0.92
N ALA A 34 0.99 -27.11 0.03
CA ALA A 34 0.03 -27.21 -1.08
C ALA A 34 -1.42 -27.45 -0.60
N LYS A 35 -1.58 -27.98 0.61
CA LYS A 35 -2.88 -28.18 1.26
C LYS A 35 -3.42 -26.93 1.95
N LYS A 36 -2.63 -25.85 2.00
CA LYS A 36 -2.96 -24.61 2.73
C LYS A 36 -2.78 -23.37 1.82
N PRO A 37 -3.54 -23.27 0.72
CA PRO A 37 -3.55 -22.07 -0.10
C PRO A 37 -3.99 -20.86 0.74
N LEU A 38 -3.41 -19.70 0.44
CA LEU A 38 -3.67 -18.47 1.20
C LEU A 38 -4.93 -17.78 0.66
N PRO A 39 -5.84 -17.34 1.55
CA PRO A 39 -7.08 -16.69 1.13
C PRO A 39 -6.86 -15.23 0.72
N GLN A 40 -7.44 -14.84 -0.41
CA GLN A 40 -7.49 -13.46 -0.90
C GLN A 40 -8.94 -13.01 -1.06
N PHE A 41 -9.17 -11.70 -1.08
CA PHE A 41 -10.51 -11.15 -1.29
C PHE A 41 -10.84 -11.12 -2.80
N TYR A 42 -12.04 -11.57 -3.15
CA TYR A 42 -12.56 -11.61 -4.52
C TYR A 42 -13.89 -10.87 -4.58
N LEU A 43 -14.22 -10.39 -5.78
CA LEU A 43 -15.50 -9.78 -6.14
C LEU A 43 -16.31 -10.73 -7.00
N LYS A 44 -17.63 -10.78 -6.75
CA LYS A 44 -18.57 -11.36 -7.71
C LYS A 44 -19.02 -10.29 -8.70
N ILE A 45 -18.66 -10.45 -9.96
CA ILE A 45 -19.09 -9.53 -11.02
C ILE A 45 -20.05 -10.26 -11.96
N PRO A 46 -21.17 -9.64 -12.36
CA PRO A 46 -22.03 -10.17 -13.42
C PRO A 46 -21.27 -10.18 -14.75
N ALA A 47 -20.96 -11.35 -15.26
CA ALA A 47 -20.49 -11.55 -16.63
C ALA A 47 -21.71 -11.71 -17.54
N ASN A 48 -21.96 -10.70 -18.38
CA ASN A 48 -22.95 -10.79 -19.46
C ASN A 48 -22.35 -11.62 -20.60
N ASP A 49 -22.69 -12.90 -20.65
CA ASP A 49 -22.45 -13.75 -21.82
C ASP A 49 -23.70 -13.80 -22.71
N LEU A 50 -23.51 -13.97 -24.02
CA LEU A 50 -24.59 -14.11 -25.02
C LEU A 50 -25.55 -15.27 -24.72
N PHE A 51 -25.18 -16.17 -23.79
CA PHE A 51 -25.93 -17.38 -23.42
C PHE A 51 -26.42 -17.40 -21.96
N GLY A 52 -26.33 -16.30 -21.22
CA GLY A 52 -26.89 -16.17 -19.87
C GLY A 52 -26.04 -15.31 -18.92
N SER A 53 -26.63 -14.89 -17.80
CA SER A 53 -25.92 -14.22 -16.71
C SER A 53 -25.07 -15.25 -15.94
N ARG A 54 -23.75 -15.20 -16.10
CA ARG A 54 -22.80 -15.93 -15.24
C ARG A 54 -22.20 -14.94 -14.24
N GLU A 55 -21.90 -15.40 -13.03
CA GLU A 55 -21.08 -14.63 -12.09
C GLU A 55 -19.63 -15.07 -12.26
N GLU A 56 -18.72 -14.10 -12.40
CA GLU A 56 -17.28 -14.35 -12.43
C GLU A 56 -16.65 -13.83 -11.14
N ASP A 57 -15.82 -14.68 -10.53
CA ASP A 57 -15.04 -14.33 -9.35
C ASP A 57 -13.72 -13.69 -9.80
N VAL A 58 -13.56 -12.40 -9.56
CA VAL A 58 -12.33 -11.67 -9.89
C VAL A 58 -11.58 -11.26 -8.64
N LEU A 59 -10.24 -11.25 -8.70
CA LEU A 59 -9.43 -10.78 -7.57
C LEU A 59 -9.76 -9.31 -7.30
N LEU A 60 -10.01 -8.96 -6.04
CA LEU A 60 -10.28 -7.58 -5.67
C LEU A 60 -9.03 -6.73 -5.88
N GLU A 61 -9.15 -5.67 -6.67
CA GLU A 61 -8.15 -4.63 -6.84
C GLU A 61 -8.65 -3.31 -6.22
N HIS A 62 -7.71 -2.49 -5.75
CA HIS A 62 -8.04 -1.21 -5.10
C HIS A 62 -8.95 -0.31 -5.97
N GLN A 63 -8.76 -0.36 -7.30
CA GLN A 63 -9.56 0.42 -8.25
C GLN A 63 -11.05 0.05 -8.23
N ASN A 64 -11.40 -1.20 -7.93
CA ASN A 64 -12.80 -1.62 -7.85
C ASN A 64 -13.56 -0.94 -6.69
N LEU A 65 -12.83 -0.42 -5.70
CA LEU A 65 -13.41 0.25 -4.53
C LEU A 65 -13.61 1.76 -4.74
N LEU A 66 -13.06 2.32 -5.82
CA LEU A 66 -13.18 3.74 -6.15
C LEU A 66 -14.33 4.05 -7.13
N ASP A 67 -15.13 3.05 -7.49
CA ASP A 67 -16.33 3.23 -8.29
C ASP A 67 -17.26 4.26 -7.65
N ASN A 68 -17.69 5.24 -8.46
CA ASN A 68 -18.53 6.37 -8.06
C ASN A 68 -17.92 7.30 -6.99
N PHE A 69 -16.60 7.24 -6.75
CA PHE A 69 -15.94 8.19 -5.88
C PHE A 69 -15.99 9.61 -6.46
N GLN A 70 -16.81 10.48 -5.86
CA GLN A 70 -16.98 11.87 -6.25
C GLN A 70 -16.19 12.78 -5.31
N LEU A 71 -14.88 12.89 -5.54
CA LEU A 71 -13.97 13.73 -4.75
C LEU A 71 -14.51 15.17 -4.63
N SER A 72 -15.14 15.69 -5.69
CA SER A 72 -15.72 17.03 -5.72
C SER A 72 -16.86 17.28 -4.74
N LYS A 73 -17.34 16.26 -3.99
CA LYS A 73 -18.36 16.41 -2.94
C LYS A 73 -17.79 16.44 -1.52
N TYR A 74 -16.50 16.16 -1.35
CA TYR A 74 -15.85 16.15 -0.04
C TYR A 74 -15.46 17.56 0.42
N ASP A 75 -15.12 17.70 1.70
CA ASP A 75 -14.70 18.96 2.29
C ASP A 75 -13.30 19.37 1.82
N THR A 76 -13.04 20.67 1.84
CA THR A 76 -11.79 21.32 1.43
C THR A 76 -10.93 21.73 2.63
N ASN A 77 -11.23 21.23 3.84
CA ASN A 77 -10.54 21.64 5.05
C ASN A 77 -9.13 21.01 5.08
N ILE A 78 -8.13 21.83 4.83
CA ILE A 78 -6.70 21.49 4.85
C ILE A 78 -5.99 22.48 5.77
N ILE A 79 -5.19 21.97 6.71
CA ILE A 79 -4.44 22.79 7.65
C ILE A 79 -3.07 23.14 7.02
N PHE A 80 -2.93 24.39 6.59
CA PHE A 80 -1.69 24.88 5.98
C PHE A 80 -0.69 25.43 7.02
N ASP A 81 -1.15 25.83 8.21
CA ASP A 81 -0.42 26.72 9.13
C ASP A 81 0.62 26.05 10.06
N ASP A 82 0.63 24.72 10.20
CA ASP A 82 1.35 24.03 11.30
C ASP A 82 2.78 23.55 10.99
N THR A 83 3.43 24.08 9.94
CA THR A 83 4.64 23.44 9.37
C THR A 83 5.89 24.31 9.24
N ASP A 84 5.98 25.43 9.94
CA ASP A 84 7.15 26.32 9.81
C ASP A 84 8.48 25.74 10.34
N SER A 85 8.48 24.73 11.21
CA SER A 85 9.72 24.24 11.86
C SER A 85 10.25 22.90 11.34
N GLN A 86 9.38 21.98 10.91
CA GLN A 86 9.79 20.64 10.48
C GLN A 86 9.97 20.53 8.96
N LEU A 87 9.15 21.23 8.16
CA LEU A 87 9.29 21.24 6.70
C LEU A 87 10.49 22.06 6.22
N TYR A 88 10.85 23.13 6.94
CA TYR A 88 12.09 23.89 6.70
C TYR A 88 13.33 22.98 6.67
N LYS A 89 13.31 21.90 7.47
CA LYS A 89 14.42 20.94 7.54
C LYS A 89 14.41 19.95 6.37
N ILE A 90 13.23 19.48 5.95
CA ILE A 90 13.08 18.51 4.87
C ILE A 90 13.40 19.13 3.50
N ASP A 91 13.03 20.39 3.28
CA ASP A 91 13.33 21.10 2.02
C ASP A 91 14.83 21.42 1.91
N LEU A 92 15.50 21.69 3.03
CA LEU A 92 16.97 21.86 3.13
C LEU A 92 17.73 20.53 2.97
N ASP A 93 17.21 19.41 3.48
CA ASP A 93 17.91 18.12 3.50
C ASP A 93 17.71 17.30 2.21
N ASN A 94 16.58 17.45 1.50
CA ASN A 94 16.35 16.78 0.20
C ASN A 94 17.00 17.50 -0.98
N THR A 95 17.58 18.69 -0.79
CA THR A 95 18.31 19.38 -1.84
C THR A 95 19.81 19.28 -1.64
N ASN A 96 20.41 18.40 -2.46
CA ASN A 96 21.77 18.61 -2.90
C ASN A 96 21.94 20.08 -3.30
N LYS A 97 22.94 20.71 -2.68
CA LYS A 97 23.48 22.04 -2.96
C LYS A 97 23.25 22.43 -4.42
N ASP A 98 22.19 23.20 -4.67
CA ASP A 98 21.93 24.07 -5.82
C ASP A 98 20.42 24.29 -5.94
N PHE A 99 19.81 24.93 -4.94
CA PHE A 99 18.53 25.58 -5.16
C PHE A 99 18.78 26.83 -6.01
N THR A 100 18.77 26.63 -7.33
CA THR A 100 18.23 27.64 -8.21
C THR A 100 16.71 27.48 -8.08
N PRO A 101 15.97 28.47 -7.55
CA PRO A 101 14.52 28.39 -7.53
C PRO A 101 14.05 28.08 -8.95
N THR A 102 13.41 26.93 -9.16
CA THR A 102 12.91 26.55 -10.48
C THR A 102 11.63 27.33 -10.79
N PHE A 103 11.73 28.66 -10.76
CA PHE A 103 10.81 29.51 -11.49
C PHE A 103 11.16 29.30 -12.95
N ILE A 104 10.33 28.51 -13.63
CA ILE A 104 10.39 28.39 -15.08
C ILE A 104 10.39 29.82 -15.61
N LYS A 105 11.49 30.23 -16.26
CA LYS A 105 11.46 31.34 -17.21
C LYS A 105 10.48 30.92 -18.31
N LEU A 106 9.20 31.15 -18.09
CA LEU A 106 8.19 31.13 -19.14
C LEU A 106 8.42 32.42 -19.93
N ASP A 107 9.00 32.26 -21.12
CA ASP A 107 8.95 33.17 -22.26
C ASP A 107 8.64 34.64 -21.92
N GLY A 108 9.62 35.33 -21.33
CA GLY A 108 9.61 36.79 -21.22
C GLY A 108 8.75 37.41 -20.12
N ILE A 109 8.08 36.64 -19.25
CA ILE A 109 7.33 37.19 -18.11
C ILE A 109 8.24 37.27 -16.88
N THR A 110 8.49 38.48 -16.37
CA THR A 110 9.23 38.66 -15.11
C THR A 110 8.41 38.17 -13.91
N LYS A 111 9.08 37.65 -12.86
CA LYS A 111 8.44 37.25 -11.59
C LYS A 111 7.45 38.30 -11.09
N GLU A 112 7.82 39.58 -11.18
CA GLU A 112 6.97 40.72 -10.80
C GLU A 112 5.72 40.86 -11.68
N SER A 113 5.81 40.62 -12.99
CA SER A 113 4.67 40.70 -13.90
C SER A 113 3.68 39.56 -13.68
N LEU A 114 4.17 38.35 -13.42
CA LEU A 114 3.34 37.19 -13.07
C LEU A 114 2.66 37.39 -11.71
N MET A 115 3.43 37.83 -10.70
CA MET A 115 2.88 38.14 -9.37
C MET A 115 1.85 39.27 -9.45
N LYS A 116 2.08 40.31 -10.25
CA LYS A 116 1.12 41.40 -10.45
C LYS A 116 -0.16 40.94 -11.15
N TYR A 117 -0.07 39.99 -12.09
CA TYR A 117 -1.25 39.40 -12.74
C TYR A 117 -2.03 38.47 -11.81
N ILE A 118 -1.33 37.67 -11.00
CA ILE A 118 -1.94 36.75 -10.04
C ILE A 118 -2.57 37.53 -8.87
N LEU A 119 -1.90 38.55 -8.34
CA LEU A 119 -2.39 39.35 -7.22
C LEU A 119 -3.37 40.45 -7.63
N ASP A 120 -3.76 40.52 -8.91
CA ASP A 120 -4.78 41.44 -9.43
C ASP A 120 -6.18 41.01 -8.94
N PRO A 121 -6.83 41.78 -8.02
CA PRO A 121 -8.11 41.39 -7.43
C PRO A 121 -9.24 41.27 -8.47
N GLU A 122 -9.13 41.98 -9.60
CA GLU A 122 -10.13 41.95 -10.67
C GLU A 122 -10.04 40.67 -11.52
N LYS A 123 -9.01 39.84 -11.32
CA LYS A 123 -8.76 38.62 -12.10
C LYS A 123 -8.83 37.34 -11.26
N LYS A 124 -9.59 37.36 -10.17
CA LYS A 124 -9.73 36.23 -9.24
C LYS A 124 -9.99 34.89 -9.96
N ASP A 125 -10.95 34.85 -10.91
CA ASP A 125 -11.28 33.62 -11.65
C ASP A 125 -10.14 33.12 -12.54
N ASN A 126 -9.42 34.04 -13.20
CA ASN A 126 -8.29 33.69 -14.05
C ASN A 126 -7.10 33.19 -13.21
N ARG A 127 -6.87 33.80 -12.04
CA ARG A 127 -5.89 33.33 -11.06
C ARG A 127 -6.25 31.92 -10.61
N ILE A 128 -7.48 31.67 -10.18
CA ILE A 128 -7.90 30.34 -9.67
C ILE A 128 -7.69 29.28 -10.74
N LYS A 129 -8.10 29.54 -11.98
CA LYS A 129 -7.87 28.61 -13.11
C LYS A 129 -6.40 28.33 -13.35
N PHE A 130 -5.56 29.37 -13.33
CA PHE A 130 -4.12 29.23 -13.51
C PHE A 130 -3.47 28.37 -12.41
N LEU A 131 -3.77 28.68 -11.15
CA LEU A 131 -3.25 27.95 -9.99
C LEU A 131 -3.77 26.51 -9.98
N THR A 132 -5.05 26.30 -10.27
CA THR A 132 -5.64 24.97 -10.38
C THR A 132 -4.87 24.09 -11.36
N ARG A 133 -4.63 24.59 -12.58
CA ARG A 133 -3.88 23.85 -13.59
C ARG A 133 -2.46 23.51 -13.10
N ARG A 134 -1.76 24.49 -12.52
CA ARG A 134 -0.41 24.32 -11.99
C ARG A 134 -0.34 23.26 -10.88
N PHE A 135 -1.31 23.26 -9.98
CA PHE A 135 -1.36 22.30 -8.86
C PHE A 135 -1.78 20.90 -9.32
N ILE A 136 -2.68 20.78 -10.29
CA ILE A 136 -3.00 19.49 -10.91
C ILE A 136 -1.77 18.89 -11.60
N ASP A 137 -1.01 19.71 -12.33
CA ASP A 137 0.23 19.26 -12.98
C ASP A 137 1.25 18.75 -11.94
N TYR A 138 1.31 19.37 -10.76
CA TYR A 138 2.15 18.93 -9.65
C TYR A 138 1.67 17.62 -9.02
N ILE A 139 0.38 17.54 -8.70
CA ILE A 139 -0.25 16.34 -8.12
C ILE A 139 -0.02 15.14 -9.04
N GLY A 140 -0.03 15.37 -10.35
CA GLY A 140 0.21 14.37 -11.37
C GLY A 140 -0.98 13.42 -11.53
N LYS A 141 -0.74 12.27 -12.15
CA LYS A 141 -1.78 11.24 -12.31
C LYS A 141 -2.10 10.62 -10.95
N ASN A 142 -3.32 10.81 -10.49
CA ASN A 142 -3.87 10.11 -9.32
C ASN A 142 -4.91 9.07 -9.76
N ASP A 143 -4.51 8.23 -10.72
CA ASP A 143 -5.34 7.11 -11.18
C ASP A 143 -5.60 6.17 -9.99
N PRO A 144 -6.86 5.78 -9.73
CA PRO A 144 -7.99 5.76 -10.66
C PRO A 144 -9.03 6.88 -10.44
N ILE A 145 -8.72 7.95 -9.71
CA ILE A 145 -9.66 9.07 -9.52
C ILE A 145 -9.78 9.85 -10.85
N PRO A 146 -10.99 10.05 -11.40
CA PRO A 146 -11.15 10.79 -12.64
C PRO A 146 -10.56 12.21 -12.55
N HIS A 147 -9.78 12.61 -13.55
CA HIS A 147 -9.12 13.93 -13.60
C HIS A 147 -10.10 15.09 -13.36
N ILE A 148 -11.32 14.99 -13.90
CA ILE A 148 -12.36 16.00 -13.73
C ILE A 148 -12.79 16.18 -12.27
N GLU A 149 -12.75 15.13 -11.45
CA GLU A 149 -13.07 15.21 -10.03
C GLU A 149 -11.92 15.85 -9.23
N ILE A 150 -10.67 15.54 -9.60
CA ILE A 150 -9.48 16.22 -9.05
C ILE A 150 -9.54 17.71 -9.38
N GLU A 151 -9.81 18.06 -10.64
CA GLU A 151 -9.86 19.45 -11.09
C GLU A 151 -10.91 20.27 -10.36
N LYS A 152 -12.13 19.75 -10.23
CA LYS A 152 -13.19 20.39 -9.44
C LYS A 152 -12.78 20.56 -7.98
N TYR A 153 -12.18 19.54 -7.38
CA TYR A 153 -11.78 19.57 -5.98
C TYR A 153 -10.67 20.61 -5.74
N VAL A 154 -9.60 20.57 -6.52
CA VAL A 154 -8.48 21.53 -6.42
C VAL A 154 -8.97 22.96 -6.68
N THR A 155 -9.87 23.15 -7.65
CA THR A 155 -10.50 24.46 -7.91
C THR A 155 -11.21 24.98 -6.66
N ARG A 156 -12.00 24.13 -5.98
CA ARG A 156 -12.68 24.50 -4.73
C ARG A 156 -11.70 24.84 -3.62
N VAL A 157 -10.68 24.00 -3.40
CA VAL A 157 -9.63 24.26 -2.39
C VAL A 157 -9.02 25.66 -2.60
N ILE A 158 -8.59 25.97 -3.82
CA ILE A 158 -7.96 27.26 -4.14
C ILE A 158 -8.96 28.43 -4.03
N SER A 159 -10.23 28.20 -4.36
CA SER A 159 -11.29 29.20 -4.26
C SER A 159 -11.61 29.59 -2.82
N ASP A 160 -11.43 28.66 -1.88
CA ASP A 160 -11.70 28.84 -0.46
C ASP A 160 -10.55 29.54 0.29
N LEU A 161 -9.36 29.67 -0.32
CA LEU A 161 -8.20 30.34 0.28
C LEU A 161 -8.38 31.86 0.40
N THR A 162 -7.83 32.44 1.47
CA THR A 162 -7.70 33.90 1.61
C THR A 162 -6.60 34.45 0.70
N GLU A 163 -6.60 35.77 0.47
CA GLU A 163 -5.52 36.41 -0.32
C GLU A 163 -4.14 36.21 0.31
N GLU A 164 -4.05 36.18 1.64
CA GLU A 164 -2.82 35.90 2.38
C GLU A 164 -2.34 34.46 2.13
N GLN A 165 -3.25 33.48 2.24
CA GLN A 165 -2.95 32.09 1.94
C GLN A 165 -2.56 31.86 0.48
N ILE A 166 -3.14 32.62 -0.46
CA ILE A 166 -2.72 32.58 -1.87
C ILE A 166 -1.29 33.11 -2.03
N GLN A 167 -0.92 34.19 -1.35
CA GLN A 167 0.46 34.70 -1.38
C GLN A 167 1.46 33.71 -0.78
N ASP A 168 1.07 33.09 0.33
CA ASP A 168 1.86 32.05 0.99
C ASP A 168 2.02 30.81 0.09
N MET A 169 0.93 30.35 -0.51
CA MET A 169 0.92 29.25 -1.48
C MET A 169 1.85 29.48 -2.67
N LEU A 170 1.94 30.71 -3.19
CA LEU A 170 2.87 31.07 -4.26
C LEU A 170 4.34 31.03 -3.82
N SER A 171 4.59 31.23 -2.53
CA SER A 171 5.92 31.15 -1.94
C SER A 171 6.32 29.71 -1.64
N TYR A 172 5.34 28.84 -1.33
CA TYR A 172 5.53 27.46 -0.88
C TYR A 172 4.69 26.45 -1.66
N GLU A 173 4.74 26.53 -3.00
CA GLU A 173 3.85 25.74 -3.88
C GLU A 173 3.93 24.23 -3.64
N ASN A 174 5.15 23.69 -3.46
CA ASN A 174 5.38 22.26 -3.20
C ASN A 174 4.66 21.79 -1.94
N THR A 175 4.77 22.56 -0.85
CA THR A 175 4.15 22.24 0.44
C THR A 175 2.64 22.20 0.33
N TYR A 176 2.04 23.20 -0.31
CA TYR A 176 0.60 23.23 -0.52
C TYR A 176 0.16 22.06 -1.40
N ALA A 177 0.92 21.74 -2.43
CA ALA A 177 0.56 20.69 -3.37
C ALA A 177 0.63 19.30 -2.73
N GLU A 178 1.66 19.04 -1.91
CA GLU A 178 1.76 17.81 -1.11
C GLU A 178 0.62 17.70 -0.09
N LYS A 179 0.27 18.78 0.62
CA LYS A 179 -0.88 18.78 1.55
C LYS A 179 -2.22 18.51 0.85
N ILE A 180 -2.43 19.10 -0.33
CA ILE A 180 -3.63 18.84 -1.15
C ILE A 180 -3.65 17.38 -1.60
N LYS A 181 -2.52 16.87 -2.09
CA LYS A 181 -2.39 15.47 -2.52
C LYS A 181 -2.63 14.49 -1.38
N GLU A 182 -2.05 14.74 -0.20
CA GLU A 182 -2.27 13.96 1.01
C GLU A 182 -3.75 13.95 1.40
N LYS A 183 -4.41 15.12 1.41
CA LYS A 183 -5.84 15.21 1.67
C LYS A 183 -6.67 14.39 0.68
N ILE A 184 -6.38 14.48 -0.62
CA ILE A 184 -7.07 13.67 -1.65
C ILE A 184 -6.90 12.18 -1.37
N ASN A 185 -5.68 11.74 -1.04
CA ASN A 185 -5.39 10.34 -0.73
C ASN A 185 -6.13 9.87 0.52
N VAL A 186 -6.17 10.68 1.59
CA VAL A 186 -6.92 10.38 2.82
C VAL A 186 -8.42 10.24 2.52
N LEU A 187 -9.00 11.16 1.74
CA LEU A 187 -10.41 11.11 1.36
C LEU A 187 -10.73 9.86 0.51
N ALA A 188 -9.88 9.55 -0.46
CA ALA A 188 -10.03 8.36 -1.29
C ALA A 188 -9.97 7.08 -0.45
N GLN A 189 -9.01 7.02 0.47
CA GLN A 189 -8.80 5.87 1.34
C GLN A 189 -9.95 5.68 2.34
N GLN A 190 -10.48 6.76 2.92
CA GLN A 190 -11.66 6.70 3.78
C GLN A 190 -12.87 6.16 3.01
N TYR A 191 -13.04 6.58 1.76
CA TYR A 191 -14.09 6.07 0.89
C TYR A 191 -13.91 4.58 0.58
N THR A 192 -12.71 4.16 0.16
CA THR A 192 -12.46 2.76 -0.19
C THR A 192 -12.58 1.83 1.01
N GLU A 193 -12.14 2.24 2.20
CA GLU A 193 -12.29 1.47 3.43
C GLU A 193 -13.77 1.27 3.78
N LYS A 194 -14.57 2.35 3.72
CA LYS A 194 -16.02 2.26 3.94
C LYS A 194 -16.70 1.39 2.89
N LYS A 195 -16.38 1.59 1.61
CA LYS A 195 -16.96 0.85 0.50
C LYS A 195 -16.62 -0.64 0.58
N PHE A 196 -15.39 -0.97 0.93
CA PHE A 196 -14.93 -2.33 1.16
C PHE A 196 -15.75 -3.02 2.25
N GLN A 197 -15.98 -2.35 3.39
CA GLN A 197 -16.82 -2.89 4.46
C GLN A 197 -18.27 -3.09 4.01
N GLU A 198 -18.88 -2.13 3.33
CA GLU A 198 -20.24 -2.26 2.79
C GLU A 198 -20.36 -3.46 1.82
N MET A 199 -19.36 -3.66 0.97
CA MET A 199 -19.33 -4.76 0.00
C MET A 199 -19.07 -6.12 0.66
N LEU A 200 -18.30 -6.15 1.76
CA LEU A 200 -18.16 -7.35 2.60
C LEU A 200 -19.45 -7.69 3.34
N ASP A 201 -20.16 -6.69 3.88
CA ASP A 201 -21.40 -6.89 4.63
C ASP A 201 -22.58 -7.31 3.74
N THR A 202 -22.46 -7.08 2.43
CA THR A 202 -23.43 -7.47 1.40
C THR A 202 -22.99 -8.68 0.58
N ASP A 203 -21.95 -9.40 1.02
CA ASP A 203 -21.38 -10.59 0.38
C ASP A 203 -20.95 -10.42 -1.10
N GLN A 204 -20.77 -9.17 -1.54
CA GLN A 204 -20.19 -8.85 -2.86
C GLN A 204 -18.69 -9.13 -2.88
N ILE A 205 -18.02 -8.89 -1.74
CA ILE A 205 -16.64 -9.29 -1.50
C ILE A 205 -16.63 -10.51 -0.59
N PHE A 206 -15.83 -11.51 -0.94
CA PHE A 206 -15.68 -12.74 -0.16
C PHE A 206 -14.25 -13.27 -0.24
N LEU A 207 -13.88 -14.21 0.63
CA LEU A 207 -12.56 -14.83 0.63
C LEU A 207 -12.54 -16.09 -0.26
N LYS A 208 -11.47 -16.25 -1.02
CA LYS A 208 -11.19 -17.46 -1.80
C LYS A 208 -9.77 -17.97 -1.55
N TYR A 209 -9.65 -19.26 -1.28
CA TYR A 209 -8.41 -19.94 -0.87
C TYR A 209 -7.63 -20.47 -2.08
N ASP A 210 -7.13 -19.56 -2.92
CA ASP A 210 -6.56 -19.92 -4.22
C ASP A 210 -5.07 -19.57 -4.38
N TYR A 211 -4.51 -18.72 -3.52
CA TYR A 211 -3.12 -18.29 -3.68
C TYR A 211 -2.15 -19.37 -3.19
N ASN A 212 -1.27 -19.83 -4.08
CA ASN A 212 -0.19 -20.73 -3.74
C ASN A 212 1.15 -19.99 -3.78
N LEU A 213 2.04 -20.31 -2.83
CA LEU A 213 3.40 -19.78 -2.85
C LEU A 213 4.12 -20.22 -4.15
N PRO A 214 4.93 -19.34 -4.76
CA PRO A 214 5.60 -19.67 -6.00
C PRO A 214 6.59 -20.82 -5.77
N PRO A 215 6.74 -21.76 -6.72
CA PRO A 215 7.60 -22.94 -6.54
C PRO A 215 9.08 -22.58 -6.35
N HIS A 216 9.46 -21.36 -6.73
CA HIS A 216 10.78 -20.79 -6.54
C HIS A 216 10.72 -19.27 -6.35
N ILE A 217 11.79 -18.71 -5.80
CA ILE A 217 11.99 -17.26 -5.66
C ILE A 217 13.33 -16.81 -6.25
N THR A 218 13.40 -15.53 -6.62
CA THR A 218 14.60 -14.86 -7.13
C THR A 218 14.83 -13.56 -6.34
N PRO A 219 15.30 -13.67 -5.08
CA PRO A 219 15.55 -12.51 -4.24
C PRO A 219 16.77 -11.73 -4.74
N ASN A 220 16.76 -10.41 -4.57
CA ASN A 220 17.90 -9.56 -4.97
C ASN A 220 19.11 -9.81 -4.06
N ASN A 221 18.85 -10.00 -2.77
CA ASN A 221 19.81 -10.34 -1.73
C ASN A 221 19.22 -11.47 -0.89
N THR A 222 20.07 -12.40 -0.45
CA THR A 222 19.66 -13.54 0.39
C THR A 222 19.91 -13.27 1.86
N SER A 223 19.08 -13.84 2.73
CA SER A 223 19.31 -13.81 4.18
C SER A 223 20.45 -14.73 4.62
N LYS A 224 20.81 -14.64 5.91
CA LYS A 224 21.57 -15.69 6.59
C LYS A 224 20.75 -16.98 6.68
N ASP A 225 21.44 -18.09 6.93
CA ASP A 225 20.79 -19.38 7.16
C ASP A 225 20.13 -19.42 8.53
N ILE A 226 18.81 -19.44 8.52
CA ILE A 226 17.97 -19.67 9.69
C ILE A 226 17.24 -21.00 9.48
N VAL A 227 17.13 -21.79 10.54
CA VAL A 227 16.50 -23.12 10.50
C VAL A 227 15.06 -23.04 10.01
N LYS A 228 14.57 -24.13 9.41
CA LYS A 228 13.17 -24.26 8.94
C LYS A 228 12.71 -23.22 7.91
N SER A 229 13.63 -22.58 7.20
CA SER A 229 13.28 -21.82 5.99
C SER A 229 12.63 -22.72 4.94
N LEU A 230 11.59 -22.21 4.27
CA LEU A 230 10.83 -22.92 3.25
C LEU A 230 11.63 -23.10 1.96
N TYR A 231 12.22 -22.00 1.48
CA TYR A 231 13.08 -22.00 0.30
C TYR A 231 14.52 -22.39 0.66
N GLU A 232 15.28 -22.84 -0.33
CA GLU A 232 16.72 -23.14 -0.18
C GLU A 232 17.51 -21.96 0.40
N LYS A 233 17.15 -20.73 -0.02
CA LYS A 233 17.56 -19.46 0.58
C LYS A 233 16.38 -18.51 0.59
N GLU A 234 16.23 -17.75 1.67
CA GLU A 234 15.18 -16.73 1.82
C GLU A 234 15.69 -15.34 1.40
N SER A 235 14.76 -14.41 1.14
CA SER A 235 15.08 -13.00 0.88
C SER A 235 15.71 -12.36 2.10
N ASN A 236 16.58 -11.36 1.87
CA ASN A 236 17.16 -10.55 2.93
C ASN A 236 16.07 -9.88 3.80
N MET A 237 16.42 -9.62 5.05
CA MET A 237 15.55 -9.08 6.08
C MET A 237 16.32 -8.07 6.94
N ASN A 238 15.61 -7.19 7.62
CA ASN A 238 16.23 -6.24 8.55
C ASN A 238 16.60 -6.91 9.89
N SER A 239 17.34 -6.22 10.76
CA SER A 239 17.83 -6.81 12.02
C SER A 239 16.71 -7.21 12.99
N PHE A 240 15.60 -6.48 13.01
CA PHE A 240 14.45 -6.81 13.86
C PHE A 240 13.69 -8.02 13.30
N GLU A 241 13.40 -8.01 11.99
CA GLU A 241 12.83 -9.16 11.27
C GLU A 241 13.66 -10.44 11.50
N GLU A 242 14.99 -10.36 11.38
CA GLU A 242 15.92 -11.49 11.60
C GLU A 242 15.80 -12.05 13.03
N LYS A 243 15.74 -11.17 14.03
CA LYS A 243 15.56 -11.56 15.44
C LYS A 243 14.23 -12.29 15.64
N VAL A 244 13.13 -11.69 15.17
CA VAL A 244 11.77 -12.25 15.33
C VAL A 244 11.69 -13.63 14.69
N ILE A 245 12.09 -13.77 13.42
CA ILE A 245 11.92 -15.04 12.72
C ILE A 245 12.88 -16.11 13.23
N ASN A 246 14.08 -15.74 13.68
CA ASN A 246 14.99 -16.68 14.33
C ASN A 246 14.38 -17.23 15.64
N GLU A 247 13.75 -16.40 16.47
CA GLU A 247 13.07 -16.86 17.67
C GLU A 247 11.89 -17.79 17.34
N VAL A 248 11.04 -17.42 16.37
CA VAL A 248 9.92 -18.24 15.90
C VAL A 248 10.39 -19.58 15.35
N ALA A 249 11.40 -19.58 14.46
CA ALA A 249 11.89 -20.78 13.80
C ALA A 249 12.45 -21.81 14.78
N ASN A 250 12.99 -21.39 15.93
CA ASN A 250 13.50 -22.28 16.95
C ASN A 250 12.40 -22.96 17.79
N LEU A 251 11.13 -22.55 17.68
CA LEU A 251 10.03 -23.17 18.42
C LEU A 251 9.69 -24.57 17.88
N PRO A 252 9.46 -25.57 18.75
CA PRO A 252 9.28 -26.96 18.33
C PRO A 252 7.98 -27.20 17.53
N ASN A 253 6.96 -26.36 17.71
CA ASN A 253 5.68 -26.44 17.02
C ASN A 253 5.70 -25.83 15.60
N ILE A 254 6.76 -25.11 15.21
CA ILE A 254 6.90 -24.57 13.86
C ILE A 254 7.38 -25.64 12.87
N LEU A 255 6.68 -25.73 11.74
CA LEU A 255 7.04 -26.60 10.61
C LEU A 255 8.06 -25.89 9.71
N CYS A 256 7.67 -24.75 9.14
CA CYS A 256 8.53 -23.92 8.30
C CYS A 256 8.06 -22.46 8.26
N TRP A 257 8.86 -21.59 7.67
CA TRP A 257 8.53 -20.20 7.45
C TRP A 257 9.15 -19.70 6.13
N THR A 258 8.59 -18.65 5.55
CA THR A 258 9.19 -17.91 4.43
C THR A 258 9.09 -16.40 4.63
N LYS A 259 10.08 -15.65 4.14
CA LYS A 259 9.97 -14.20 3.99
C LYS A 259 9.05 -13.92 2.80
N ASN A 260 7.96 -13.23 3.05
CA ASN A 260 7.10 -12.74 1.99
C ASN A 260 7.79 -11.55 1.30
N ILE A 261 8.01 -11.67 0.00
CA ILE A 261 8.69 -10.65 -0.79
C ILE A 261 7.65 -9.60 -1.20
N GLU A 262 7.83 -8.36 -0.76
CA GLU A 262 6.89 -7.28 -1.07
C GLU A 262 6.63 -7.18 -2.59
N ARG A 263 5.36 -7.02 -2.96
CA ARG A 263 4.86 -6.92 -4.36
C ARG A 263 5.11 -8.14 -5.26
N ARG A 264 5.79 -9.18 -4.79
CA ARG A 264 6.04 -10.43 -5.54
C ARG A 264 5.48 -11.66 -4.84
N GLY A 265 5.16 -11.55 -3.56
CA GLY A 265 4.57 -12.59 -2.76
C GLY A 265 3.08 -12.35 -2.47
N PHE A 266 2.59 -12.98 -1.41
CA PHE A 266 1.19 -12.95 -1.02
C PHE A 266 0.76 -11.56 -0.56
N CYS A 267 -0.42 -11.13 -0.99
CA CYS A 267 -1.04 -9.88 -0.60
C CYS A 267 -2.40 -10.12 0.04
N ILE A 268 -2.61 -9.57 1.23
CA ILE A 268 -3.95 -9.31 1.76
C ILE A 268 -4.47 -8.09 0.99
N ASN A 269 -5.26 -8.35 -0.05
CA ASN A 269 -5.78 -7.35 -0.97
C ASN A 269 -7.12 -6.79 -0.47
N GLY A 270 -7.19 -5.52 -0.11
CA GLY A 270 -8.42 -4.89 0.37
C GLY A 270 -8.48 -3.41 0.00
N PHE A 271 -9.00 -2.59 0.92
CA PHE A 271 -8.94 -1.13 0.80
C PHE A 271 -7.50 -0.57 0.79
N ILE A 272 -6.52 -1.39 1.18
CA ILE A 272 -5.10 -1.22 0.87
C ILE A 272 -4.52 -2.56 0.43
N ASN A 273 -3.34 -2.55 -0.18
CA ASN A 273 -2.55 -3.76 -0.40
C ASN A 273 -1.58 -3.95 0.75
N HIS A 274 -1.75 -5.03 1.51
CA HIS A 274 -0.87 -5.36 2.63
C HIS A 274 -0.09 -6.64 2.34
N TYR A 275 1.24 -6.58 2.51
CA TYR A 275 2.17 -7.69 2.30
C TYR A 275 2.83 -8.01 3.65
N PRO A 276 2.26 -8.95 4.45
CA PRO A 276 2.83 -9.32 5.73
C PRO A 276 4.26 -9.81 5.58
N ASP A 277 5.17 -9.45 6.49
CA ASP A 277 6.58 -9.82 6.37
C ASP A 277 6.88 -11.31 6.20
N PHE A 278 6.18 -12.16 6.95
CA PHE A 278 6.42 -13.60 6.99
C PHE A 278 5.13 -14.41 6.86
N ILE A 279 5.29 -15.60 6.30
CA ILE A 279 4.26 -16.64 6.26
C ILE A 279 4.85 -17.85 6.98
N ILE A 280 4.21 -18.26 8.07
CA ILE A 280 4.69 -19.30 8.98
C ILE A 280 3.69 -20.45 9.01
N TYR A 281 4.18 -21.67 8.82
CA TYR A 281 3.39 -22.88 8.92
C TYR A 281 3.72 -23.60 10.23
N THR A 282 2.70 -23.96 11.00
CA THR A 282 2.85 -24.76 12.22
C THR A 282 2.68 -26.25 11.92
N LYS A 283 3.14 -27.10 12.83
CA LYS A 283 2.92 -28.56 12.77
C LYS A 283 1.48 -28.94 13.07
N SER A 284 0.71 -28.05 13.68
CA SER A 284 -0.74 -28.16 13.92
C SER A 284 -1.56 -27.70 12.72
N GLU A 285 -0.94 -27.57 11.54
CA GLU A 285 -1.58 -27.19 10.27
C GLU A 285 -2.18 -25.77 10.24
N LYS A 286 -1.72 -24.88 11.12
CA LYS A 286 -2.08 -23.46 11.08
C LYS A 286 -1.10 -22.67 10.21
N VAL A 287 -1.60 -21.62 9.59
CA VAL A 287 -0.84 -20.64 8.82
C VAL A 287 -0.91 -19.30 9.52
N VAL A 288 0.25 -18.74 9.85
CA VAL A 288 0.38 -17.46 10.53
C VAL A 288 0.99 -16.45 9.57
N LEU A 289 0.27 -15.38 9.30
CA LEU A 289 0.78 -14.18 8.65
C LEU A 289 1.31 -13.24 9.72
N LEU A 290 2.57 -12.86 9.60
CA LEU A 290 3.26 -12.04 10.59
C LEU A 290 3.83 -10.80 9.93
N GLU A 291 3.38 -9.62 10.36
CA GLU A 291 3.99 -8.33 10.04
C GLU A 291 4.82 -7.87 11.25
N THR A 292 6.05 -7.42 11.00
CA THR A 292 6.91 -6.83 12.03
C THR A 292 6.99 -5.32 11.85
N LYS A 293 7.02 -4.58 12.96
CA LYS A 293 7.04 -3.12 12.92
C LYS A 293 7.98 -2.54 13.97
N GLY A 294 8.78 -1.57 13.55
CA GLY A 294 9.54 -0.73 14.47
C GLY A 294 8.61 0.20 15.26
N ASP A 295 8.96 0.48 16.51
CA ASP A 295 8.09 1.21 17.46
C ASP A 295 7.66 2.61 16.99
N HIS A 296 8.46 3.27 16.13
CA HIS A 296 8.20 4.63 15.64
C HIS A 296 7.24 4.72 14.46
N LEU A 297 6.74 3.61 13.93
CA LEU A 297 5.95 3.60 12.70
C LEU A 297 4.49 3.23 12.98
N ASP A 298 3.58 4.06 12.48
CA ASP A 298 2.15 3.75 12.55
C ASP A 298 1.74 2.78 11.44
N ALA A 299 0.78 1.92 11.76
CA ALA A 299 0.33 0.84 10.88
C ALA A 299 -1.16 0.52 11.04
N GLU A 300 -1.97 1.47 11.52
CA GLU A 300 -3.37 1.24 11.90
C GLU A 300 -4.21 0.59 10.79
N GLN A 301 -4.04 1.04 9.54
CA GLN A 301 -4.79 0.48 8.39
C GLN A 301 -4.42 -0.98 8.12
N LYS A 302 -3.12 -1.31 8.22
CA LYS A 302 -2.64 -2.69 8.08
C LYS A 302 -3.16 -3.57 9.21
N ILE A 303 -3.23 -3.03 10.43
CA ILE A 303 -3.83 -3.73 11.58
C ILE A 303 -5.30 -4.02 11.29
N ARG A 304 -6.09 -3.01 10.92
CA ARG A 304 -7.53 -3.18 10.61
C ARG A 304 -7.75 -4.20 9.49
N LEU A 305 -7.04 -4.09 8.37
CA LEU A 305 -7.18 -5.03 7.26
C LEU A 305 -6.74 -6.45 7.64
N GLY A 306 -5.62 -6.60 8.34
CA GLY A 306 -5.11 -7.91 8.76
C GLY A 306 -6.02 -8.60 9.79
N SER A 307 -6.53 -7.86 10.78
CA SER A 307 -7.51 -8.37 11.75
C SER A 307 -8.83 -8.76 11.08
N LEU A 308 -9.29 -7.97 10.11
CA LEU A 308 -10.48 -8.28 9.34
C LEU A 308 -10.29 -9.55 8.51
N TRP A 309 -9.13 -9.69 7.84
CA TRP A 309 -8.76 -10.90 7.12
C TRP A 309 -8.76 -12.14 8.03
N ASP A 310 -8.12 -12.08 9.21
CA ASP A 310 -8.12 -13.17 10.19
C ASP A 310 -9.54 -13.55 10.61
N SER A 311 -10.38 -12.54 10.91
CA SER A 311 -11.76 -12.75 11.36
C SER A 311 -12.66 -13.42 10.31
N LYS A 312 -12.36 -13.24 9.02
CA LYS A 312 -13.12 -13.82 7.91
C LYS A 312 -12.58 -15.17 7.48
N CYS A 313 -11.33 -15.50 7.83
CA CYS A 313 -10.74 -16.80 7.53
C CYS A 313 -11.28 -17.89 8.45
N SER A 314 -11.08 -19.16 8.04
CA SER A 314 -11.16 -20.30 8.95
C SER A 314 -10.14 -20.19 10.08
N ASN A 315 -10.38 -20.91 11.18
CA ASN A 315 -9.51 -20.94 12.37
C ASN A 315 -8.07 -21.39 12.11
N ASP A 316 -7.79 -21.91 10.92
CA ASP A 316 -6.46 -22.36 10.48
C ASP A 316 -5.54 -21.19 10.12
N TYR A 317 -6.09 -20.00 9.85
CA TYR A 317 -5.32 -18.83 9.46
C TYR A 317 -5.35 -17.79 10.56
N LYS A 318 -4.19 -17.18 10.82
CA LYS A 318 -4.03 -16.15 11.86
C LYS A 318 -3.19 -15.01 11.32
N TYR A 319 -3.49 -13.79 11.75
CA TYR A 319 -2.72 -12.60 11.45
C TYR A 319 -2.20 -11.95 12.73
N PHE A 320 -0.92 -11.57 12.74
CA PHE A 320 -0.32 -10.82 13.83
C PHE A 320 0.48 -9.63 13.30
N MET A 321 0.22 -8.45 13.86
CA MET A 321 1.12 -7.30 13.80
C MET A 321 1.95 -7.27 15.07
N VAL A 322 3.28 -7.28 14.94
CA VAL A 322 4.21 -7.35 16.06
C VAL A 322 5.14 -6.15 16.10
N TYR A 323 5.03 -5.37 17.16
CA TYR A 323 5.95 -4.30 17.51
C TYR A 323 7.07 -4.81 18.40
N GLU A 324 8.22 -4.14 18.39
CA GLU A 324 9.35 -4.54 19.23
C GLU A 324 9.00 -4.40 20.71
N ASN A 325 8.56 -3.21 21.14
CA ASN A 325 8.16 -2.94 22.52
C ASN A 325 6.87 -2.13 22.65
N ARG A 326 6.42 -1.46 21.58
CA ARG A 326 5.25 -0.57 21.63
C ARG A 326 3.96 -1.39 21.75
N ALA A 327 3.17 -1.10 22.77
CA ALA A 327 1.79 -1.58 22.85
C ALA A 327 0.90 -0.75 21.92
N VAL A 328 0.29 -1.40 20.94
CA VAL A 328 -0.69 -0.81 20.01
C VAL A 328 -1.95 -1.66 20.07
N ARG A 329 -3.12 -1.01 20.04
CA ARG A 329 -4.41 -1.70 20.03
C ARG A 329 -4.48 -2.65 18.82
N ASP A 330 -5.00 -3.85 19.06
CA ASP A 330 -5.16 -4.92 18.04
C ASP A 330 -3.82 -5.38 17.41
N ALA A 331 -2.70 -5.11 18.08
CA ALA A 331 -1.36 -5.60 17.76
C ALA A 331 -0.67 -6.13 19.03
N TYR A 332 0.52 -6.71 18.87
CA TYR A 332 1.23 -7.40 19.94
C TYR A 332 2.66 -6.88 20.08
N THR A 333 3.20 -6.93 21.30
CA THR A 333 4.65 -6.89 21.49
C THR A 333 5.26 -8.24 21.09
N LEU A 334 6.56 -8.27 20.80
CA LEU A 334 7.26 -9.52 20.51
C LEU A 334 7.06 -10.55 21.64
N GLU A 335 7.19 -10.14 22.89
CA GLU A 335 6.99 -11.02 24.04
C GLU A 335 5.59 -11.64 24.06
N ALA A 336 4.54 -10.82 23.90
CA ALA A 336 3.16 -11.30 23.91
C ALA A 336 2.88 -12.24 22.73
N PHE A 337 3.37 -11.90 21.53
CA PHE A 337 3.25 -12.76 20.36
C PHE A 337 3.93 -14.12 20.56
N MET A 338 5.14 -14.12 21.14
CA MET A 338 5.89 -15.36 21.39
C MET A 338 5.16 -16.30 22.38
N GLN A 339 4.39 -15.77 23.33
CA GLN A 339 3.55 -16.60 24.21
C GLN A 339 2.37 -17.24 23.46
N ILE A 340 1.83 -16.55 22.46
CA ILE A 340 0.69 -17.05 21.67
C ILE A 340 1.15 -18.11 20.68
N ILE A 341 2.14 -17.78 19.83
CA ILE A 341 2.55 -18.67 18.73
C ILE A 341 3.15 -19.99 19.22
N LYS A 342 3.71 -20.05 20.43
CA LYS A 342 4.16 -21.32 21.05
C LYS A 342 3.04 -22.32 21.28
N ASN A 343 1.80 -21.84 21.42
CA ASN A 343 0.62 -22.63 21.71
C ASN A 343 -0.30 -22.83 20.50
N LEU A 344 0.08 -22.30 19.33
CA LEU A 344 -0.57 -22.57 18.05
C LEU A 344 -0.07 -23.89 17.48
#